data_AF-A0A8H4QUL0-F1
#
_entry.id   AF-A0A8H4QUL0-F1
#
_cell.length_a   1.000
_cell.length_b   1.000
_cell.length_c   1.000
_cell.angle_alpha   90.00
_cell.angle_beta   90.00
_cell.angle_gamma   90.00
#
_symmetry.space_group_name_H-M   'P 1'
#
loop_
_entity.id
_entity.type
_entity.pdbx_description
1 polymer ?
#
loop_
_entity_poly.entity_id
_entity_poly.type
_entity_poly.pdbx_seq_one_letter_code
_entity_poly.pdbx_strand_id
1 'polypeptide(L)'
;MYISQLGSPTMSSSPFGQAGYYALDVARENDWEWFKSVFTNMWSLILLVVETVLGWLESLGPSVAWTFHAFSKVITFVETHPHPFHIIGWSIFFGPIIVLLPCLVLLELGVLLGMYASYLGHGLIPGSVEATFPTLLSKTYEPRESLFANIDLCTAAVNKWTSTYPALLVFRVLAGVMSACLFVGLVRGWW
;
A
#
# COMPACT_ATOMS: atom_id res chain seq x y z
N MET A 1 -13.26 -64.41 24.46
CA MET A 1 -12.14 -63.50 24.13
C MET A 1 -12.00 -63.48 22.62
N TYR A 2 -12.56 -62.47 21.94
CA TYR A 2 -12.41 -62.26 20.50
C TYR A 2 -12.21 -60.77 20.26
N ILE A 3 -11.10 -60.45 19.59
CA ILE A 3 -10.60 -59.10 19.33
C ILE A 3 -11.31 -58.57 18.07
N SER A 4 -12.02 -57.46 18.21
CA SER A 4 -12.63 -56.70 17.12
C SER A 4 -11.57 -55.94 16.32
N GLN A 5 -11.47 -56.21 15.03
CA GLN A 5 -10.59 -55.53 14.08
C GLN A 5 -11.15 -54.16 13.68
N LEU A 6 -10.33 -53.12 13.83
CA LEU A 6 -10.54 -51.79 13.26
C LEU A 6 -10.24 -51.82 11.75
N GLY A 7 -11.25 -51.52 10.94
CA GLY A 7 -11.07 -51.22 9.51
C GLY A 7 -10.50 -49.81 9.32
N SER A 8 -9.39 -49.71 8.60
CA SER A 8 -8.77 -48.43 8.23
C SER A 8 -9.58 -47.73 7.13
N PRO A 9 -9.82 -46.41 7.24
CA PRO A 9 -10.50 -45.67 6.19
C PRO A 9 -9.56 -45.46 4.99
N THR A 10 -9.98 -45.95 3.82
CA THR A 10 -9.37 -45.63 2.54
C THR A 10 -9.64 -44.18 2.17
N MET A 11 -8.61 -43.34 2.20
CA MET A 11 -8.62 -41.99 1.64
C MET A 11 -8.75 -42.07 0.11
N SER A 12 -9.92 -41.65 -0.40
CA SER A 12 -10.14 -41.41 -1.82
C SER A 12 -9.56 -40.04 -2.18
N SER A 13 -8.49 -40.02 -2.97
CA SER A 13 -7.90 -38.81 -3.54
C SER A 13 -8.79 -38.32 -4.69
N SER A 14 -9.53 -37.24 -4.49
CA SER A 14 -10.34 -36.63 -5.55
C SER A 14 -9.42 -35.90 -6.57
N PRO A 15 -9.60 -36.11 -7.88
CA PRO A 15 -8.76 -35.48 -8.91
C PRO A 15 -9.02 -33.98 -9.10
N PHE A 16 -10.04 -33.42 -8.43
CA PHE A 16 -10.40 -32.00 -8.50
C PHE A 16 -9.53 -31.08 -7.62
N GLY A 17 -8.83 -31.64 -6.62
CA GLY A 17 -7.93 -30.85 -5.77
C GLY A 17 -6.68 -30.37 -6.52
N GLN A 18 -6.09 -31.23 -7.35
CA GLN A 18 -4.80 -30.97 -7.99
C GLN A 18 -4.84 -29.75 -8.93
N ALA A 19 -5.87 -29.63 -9.76
CA ALA A 19 -6.00 -28.52 -10.72
C ALA A 19 -6.10 -27.14 -10.04
N GLY A 20 -6.75 -27.06 -8.87
CA GLY A 20 -6.84 -25.83 -8.09
C GLY A 20 -5.50 -25.44 -7.44
N TYR A 21 -4.72 -26.42 -6.98
CA TYR A 21 -3.37 -26.17 -6.45
C TYR A 21 -2.43 -25.67 -7.56
N TYR A 22 -2.48 -26.24 -8.77
CA TYR A 22 -1.67 -25.78 -9.89
C TYR A 22 -2.01 -24.34 -10.32
N ALA A 23 -3.29 -23.94 -10.33
CA ALA A 23 -3.68 -22.59 -10.70
C ALA A 23 -3.23 -21.54 -9.67
N LEU A 24 -3.27 -21.87 -8.37
CA LEU A 24 -2.77 -21.01 -7.30
C LEU A 24 -1.24 -20.88 -7.31
N ASP A 25 -0.53 -21.98 -7.60
CA ASP A 25 0.93 -21.94 -7.72
C ASP A 25 1.38 -21.11 -8.94
N VAL A 26 0.68 -21.22 -10.08
CA VAL A 26 0.97 -20.41 -11.28
C VAL A 26 0.68 -18.91 -11.03
N ALA A 27 -0.41 -18.57 -10.33
CA ALA A 27 -0.71 -17.19 -9.97
C ALA A 27 0.35 -16.61 -9.02
N ARG A 28 0.75 -17.38 -8.00
CA ARG A 28 1.82 -16.99 -7.05
C ARG A 28 3.17 -16.83 -7.74
N GLU A 29 3.48 -17.69 -8.71
CA GLU A 29 4.73 -17.61 -9.48
C GLU A 29 4.73 -16.38 -10.40
N ASN A 30 3.58 -16.03 -10.99
CA ASN A 30 3.43 -14.83 -11.80
C ASN A 30 3.51 -13.54 -10.97
N ASP A 31 2.92 -13.52 -9.77
CA ASP A 31 3.03 -12.41 -8.82
C ASP A 31 4.46 -12.22 -8.32
N TRP A 32 5.18 -13.33 -8.14
CA TRP A 32 6.58 -13.33 -7.74
C TRP A 32 7.49 -12.81 -8.85
N GLU A 33 7.27 -13.19 -10.11
CA GLU A 33 8.01 -12.66 -11.25
C GLU A 33 7.70 -11.18 -11.51
N TRP A 34 6.44 -10.76 -11.39
CA TRP A 34 6.07 -9.35 -11.46
C TRP A 34 6.72 -8.54 -10.34
N PHE A 35 6.67 -9.03 -9.09
CA PHE A 35 7.29 -8.38 -7.94
C PHE A 35 8.81 -8.31 -8.09
N LYS A 36 9.47 -9.38 -8.53
CA LYS A 36 10.90 -9.35 -8.88
C LYS A 36 11.17 -8.32 -9.95
N SER A 37 10.35 -8.21 -10.98
CA SER A 37 10.52 -7.22 -12.05
C SER A 37 10.41 -5.79 -11.51
N VAL A 38 9.36 -5.49 -10.74
CA VAL A 38 9.16 -4.18 -10.13
C VAL A 38 10.28 -3.86 -9.13
N PHE A 39 10.63 -4.79 -8.26
CA PHE A 39 11.71 -4.63 -7.29
C PHE A 39 13.06 -4.47 -7.97
N THR A 40 13.36 -5.26 -9.01
CA THR A 40 14.61 -5.13 -9.78
C THR A 40 14.66 -3.79 -10.49
N ASN A 41 13.56 -3.34 -11.10
CA ASN A 41 13.49 -2.02 -11.75
C ASN A 41 13.65 -0.87 -10.74
N MET A 42 12.98 -0.94 -9.58
CA MET A 42 13.12 0.04 -8.51
C MET A 42 14.52 0.01 -7.89
N TRP A 43 15.08 -1.18 -7.68
CA TRP A 43 16.41 -1.37 -7.12
C TRP A 43 17.49 -0.90 -8.09
N SER A 44 17.36 -1.19 -9.39
CA SER A 44 18.23 -0.64 -10.43
C SER A 44 18.12 0.87 -10.51
N LEU A 45 16.95 1.46 -10.28
CA LEU A 45 16.77 2.91 -10.25
C LEU A 45 17.37 3.53 -8.98
N ILE A 46 17.24 2.87 -7.83
CA ILE A 46 17.90 3.26 -6.58
C ILE A 46 19.41 3.13 -6.72
N LEU A 47 19.93 2.03 -7.26
CA LEU A 47 21.35 1.83 -7.52
C LEU A 47 21.86 2.85 -8.54
N LEU A 48 21.11 3.18 -9.59
CA LEU A 48 21.48 4.24 -10.54
C LEU A 48 21.55 5.60 -9.85
N VAL A 49 20.58 5.92 -8.99
CA VAL A 49 20.58 7.18 -8.21
C VAL A 49 21.72 7.18 -7.21
N VAL A 50 21.97 6.07 -6.53
CA VAL A 50 23.05 5.91 -5.55
C VAL A 50 24.41 5.94 -6.22
N GLU A 51 24.63 5.25 -7.35
CA GLU A 51 25.86 5.31 -8.15
C GLU A 51 26.04 6.68 -8.79
N THR A 52 24.97 7.35 -9.22
CA THR A 52 25.05 8.74 -9.68
C THR A 52 25.47 9.64 -8.53
N VAL A 53 24.89 9.48 -7.34
CA VAL A 53 25.23 10.25 -6.13
C VAL A 53 26.64 9.91 -5.64
N LEU A 54 27.05 8.64 -5.68
CA LEU A 54 28.36 8.16 -5.27
C LEU A 54 29.45 8.54 -6.27
N GLY A 55 29.20 8.47 -7.58
CA GLY A 55 30.11 8.98 -8.61
C GLY A 55 30.23 10.50 -8.58
N TRP A 56 29.14 11.19 -8.21
CA TRP A 56 29.19 12.62 -7.88
C TRP A 56 29.98 12.89 -6.59
N LEU A 57 29.90 12.01 -5.58
CA LEU A 57 30.68 12.08 -4.34
C LEU A 57 32.17 11.73 -4.53
N GLU A 58 32.52 10.76 -5.38
CA GLU A 58 33.89 10.31 -5.66
C GLU A 58 34.66 11.29 -6.55
N SER A 59 33.96 12.01 -7.44
CA SER A 59 34.55 13.11 -8.20
C SER A 59 34.82 14.38 -7.36
N LEU A 60 34.44 14.36 -6.07
CA LEU A 60 34.51 15.50 -5.16
C LEU A 60 35.32 15.18 -3.89
N GLY A 61 36.64 15.05 -4.04
CA GLY A 61 37.52 15.34 -2.90
C GLY A 61 37.66 16.85 -2.67
N PRO A 62 38.19 17.29 -1.51
CA PRO A 62 37.53 17.36 -0.21
C PRO A 62 36.61 18.61 -0.09
N SER A 63 35.37 18.47 0.36
CA SER A 63 34.65 19.58 1.00
C SER A 63 33.38 19.08 1.69
N VAL A 64 33.51 18.77 2.98
CA VAL A 64 32.38 18.55 3.90
C VAL A 64 31.35 19.71 3.83
N ALA A 65 31.75 20.89 3.34
CA ALA A 65 30.85 22.03 3.13
C ALA A 65 29.77 21.76 2.08
N TRP A 66 30.03 20.95 1.04
CA TRP A 66 28.99 20.60 0.07
C TRP A 66 27.94 19.66 0.68
N THR A 67 28.35 18.69 1.51
CA THR A 67 27.43 17.81 2.22
C THR A 67 26.57 18.58 3.21
N PHE A 68 27.15 19.58 3.91
CA PHE A 68 26.37 20.50 4.73
C PHE A 68 25.42 21.35 3.89
N HIS A 69 25.84 21.81 2.71
CA HIS A 69 24.98 22.58 1.81
C HIS A 69 23.83 21.73 1.29
N ALA A 70 24.08 20.50 0.83
CA ALA A 70 23.06 19.57 0.36
C ALA A 70 22.08 19.19 1.49
N PHE A 71 22.61 18.87 2.67
CA PHE A 71 21.78 18.59 3.84
C PHE A 71 20.91 19.79 4.22
N SER A 72 21.48 21.00 4.21
CA SER A 72 20.72 22.24 4.43
C SER A 72 19.64 22.44 3.36
N LYS A 73 19.93 22.17 2.08
CA LYS A 73 18.92 22.24 1.01
C LYS A 73 17.81 21.22 1.18
N VAL A 74 18.13 20.00 1.60
CA VAL A 74 17.14 18.96 1.89
C VAL A 74 16.26 19.39 3.07
N ILE A 75 16.85 19.91 4.15
CA ILE A 75 16.08 20.46 5.27
C ILE A 75 15.15 21.56 4.76
N THR A 76 15.67 22.60 4.11
CA THR A 76 14.83 23.69 3.58
C THR A 76 13.73 23.18 2.64
N PHE A 77 14.00 22.14 1.85
CA PHE A 77 12.99 21.53 0.99
C PHE A 77 11.87 20.84 1.79
N VAL A 78 12.23 20.13 2.87
CA VAL A 78 11.26 19.51 3.80
C VAL A 78 10.46 20.57 4.54
N GLU A 79 11.11 21.64 5.00
CA GLU A 79 10.46 22.76 5.70
C GLU A 79 9.47 23.51 4.78
N THR A 80 9.82 23.70 3.51
CA THR A 80 8.95 24.37 2.52
C THR A 80 7.83 23.47 2.00
N HIS A 81 8.02 22.16 2.01
CA HIS A 81 7.04 21.18 1.52
C HIS A 81 6.81 20.06 2.54
N PRO A 82 6.30 20.35 3.74
CA PRO A 82 6.17 19.35 4.81
C PRO A 82 5.12 18.27 4.50
N HIS A 83 4.11 18.59 3.68
CA HIS A 83 2.98 17.68 3.43
C HIS A 83 3.37 16.36 2.75
N PRO A 84 4.13 16.33 1.62
CA PRO A 84 4.57 15.09 1.01
C PRO A 84 5.40 14.21 1.96
N PHE A 85 6.33 14.80 2.72
CA PHE A 85 7.17 14.06 3.66
C PHE A 85 6.36 13.53 4.84
N HIS A 86 5.37 14.29 5.30
CA HIS A 86 4.46 13.83 6.33
C HIS A 86 3.67 12.59 5.88
N ILE A 87 3.09 12.64 4.68
CA ILE A 87 2.34 11.53 4.06
C ILE A 87 3.23 10.31 3.84
N ILE A 88 4.44 10.49 3.32
CA ILE A 88 5.40 9.39 3.10
C ILE A 88 5.78 8.75 4.43
N GLY A 89 6.11 9.56 5.45
CA GLY A 89 6.46 9.04 6.78
C GLY A 89 5.33 8.25 7.42
N TRP A 90 4.08 8.70 7.29
CA TRP A 90 2.91 7.94 7.77
C TRP A 90 2.65 6.70 6.94
N SER A 91 2.88 6.73 5.63
CA SER A 91 2.76 5.56 4.76
C SER A 91 3.78 4.48 5.13
N ILE A 92 5.00 4.86 5.50
CA ILE A 92 6.01 3.93 6.00
C ILE A 92 5.60 3.40 7.38
N PHE A 93 5.15 4.27 8.29
CA PHE A 93 4.82 3.90 9.67
C PHE A 93 3.53 3.10 9.81
N PHE A 94 2.41 3.56 9.27
CA PHE A 94 1.13 2.85 9.33
C PHE A 94 1.02 1.79 8.24
N GLY A 95 1.82 1.88 7.18
CA GLY A 95 1.69 1.04 6.01
C GLY A 95 0.70 1.63 4.99
N PRO A 96 0.28 0.84 4.00
CA PRO A 96 -0.63 1.26 2.94
C PRO A 96 -2.01 1.70 3.45
N ILE A 97 -2.36 1.34 4.69
CA ILE A 97 -3.64 1.67 5.32
C ILE A 97 -3.89 3.18 5.42
N ILE A 98 -2.85 4.01 5.48
CA ILE A 98 -3.02 5.47 5.55
C ILE A 98 -3.68 6.04 4.28
N VAL A 99 -3.44 5.41 3.13
CA VAL A 99 -4.03 5.79 1.83
C VAL A 99 -5.48 5.32 1.73
N LEU A 100 -5.84 4.29 2.50
CA LEU A 100 -7.17 3.71 2.50
C LEU A 100 -8.21 4.70 3.02
N LEU A 101 -7.88 5.45 4.07
CA LEU A 101 -8.78 6.43 4.68
C LEU A 101 -9.27 7.50 3.69
N PRO A 102 -8.41 8.26 2.98
CA PRO A 102 -8.86 9.22 1.98
C PRO A 102 -9.56 8.56 0.78
N CYS A 103 -9.13 7.37 0.36
CA CYS A 103 -9.80 6.63 -0.71
C CYS A 103 -11.24 6.25 -0.35
N LEU A 104 -11.50 5.85 0.91
CA LEU A 104 -12.86 5.59 1.39
C LEU A 104 -13.73 6.84 1.39
N VAL A 105 -13.18 7.96 1.86
CA VAL A 105 -13.90 9.24 1.87
C VAL A 105 -14.25 9.66 0.43
N LEU A 106 -13.30 9.55 -0.51
CA LEU A 106 -13.56 9.86 -1.92
C LEU A 106 -14.62 8.94 -2.54
N LEU A 107 -14.64 7.66 -2.17
CA LEU A 107 -15.64 6.70 -2.63
C LEU A 107 -17.04 7.06 -2.09
N GLU A 108 -17.16 7.37 -0.79
CA GLU A 108 -18.41 7.82 -0.18
C GLU A 108 -18.91 9.13 -0.80
N LEU A 109 -18.02 10.09 -1.04
CA LEU A 109 -18.33 11.32 -1.77
C LEU A 109 -18.80 11.03 -3.19
N GLY A 110 -18.18 10.08 -3.89
CA GLY A 110 -18.61 9.64 -5.22
C GLY A 110 -20.03 9.06 -5.22
N VAL A 111 -20.38 8.25 -4.21
CA VAL A 111 -21.75 7.72 -4.05
C VAL A 111 -22.75 8.83 -3.78
N LEU A 112 -22.43 9.77 -2.88
CA LEU A 112 -23.27 10.93 -2.59
C LEU A 112 -23.48 11.79 -3.83
N LEU A 113 -22.41 12.11 -4.57
CA LEU A 113 -22.50 12.87 -5.82
C LEU A 113 -23.35 12.14 -6.86
N GLY A 114 -23.21 10.81 -6.99
CA GLY A 114 -24.05 10.00 -7.87
C GLY A 114 -25.54 10.03 -7.47
N MET A 115 -25.83 10.03 -6.17
CA MET A 115 -27.19 10.19 -5.65
C MET A 115 -27.74 11.59 -5.99
N TYR A 116 -27.00 12.66 -5.71
CA TYR A 116 -27.40 14.04 -6.03
C TYR A 116 -27.57 14.27 -7.54
N ALA A 117 -26.70 13.69 -8.38
CA ALA A 117 -26.84 13.73 -9.83
C ALA A 117 -28.13 13.05 -10.29
N SER A 118 -28.54 11.95 -9.63
CA SER A 118 -29.79 11.26 -9.92
C SER A 118 -31.02 12.12 -9.57
N TYR A 119 -30.95 12.90 -8.48
CA TYR A 119 -32.00 13.88 -8.14
C TYR A 119 -32.08 15.04 -9.15
N LEU A 120 -30.93 15.54 -9.63
CA LEU A 120 -30.90 16.58 -10.66
C LEU A 120 -31.44 16.07 -12.02
N GLY A 121 -31.25 14.79 -12.30
CA GLY A 121 -31.79 14.11 -13.49
C GLY A 121 -33.22 13.60 -13.36
N HIS A 122 -33.95 13.98 -12.31
CA HIS A 122 -35.30 13.47 -12.06
C HIS A 122 -36.24 13.85 -13.23
N GLY A 123 -36.61 12.85 -14.05
CA GLY A 123 -37.37 13.03 -15.30
C GLY A 123 -36.66 12.50 -16.55
N LEU A 124 -35.33 12.36 -16.53
CA LEU A 124 -34.53 11.79 -17.62
C LEU A 124 -34.18 10.31 -17.38
N ILE A 125 -34.05 9.90 -16.12
CA ILE A 125 -33.70 8.53 -15.74
C ILE A 125 -34.99 7.83 -15.28
N PRO A 126 -35.41 6.74 -15.95
CA PRO A 126 -36.57 5.97 -15.51
C PRO A 126 -36.23 5.18 -14.23
N GLY A 127 -37.04 5.35 -13.18
CA GLY A 127 -36.89 4.65 -11.90
C GLY A 127 -37.22 5.54 -10.70
N SER A 128 -37.47 4.94 -9.53
CA SER A 128 -37.56 5.69 -8.28
C SER A 128 -36.17 5.90 -7.70
N VAL A 129 -35.98 7.02 -6.99
CA VAL A 129 -34.71 7.32 -6.33
C VAL A 129 -34.34 6.24 -5.31
N GLU A 130 -35.34 5.63 -4.65
CA GLU A 130 -35.09 4.52 -3.72
C GLU A 130 -34.50 3.28 -4.41
N ALA A 131 -34.73 3.08 -5.70
CA ALA A 131 -34.15 1.97 -6.47
C ALA A 131 -32.73 2.29 -7.01
N THR A 132 -32.42 3.57 -7.23
CA THR A 132 -31.13 4.01 -7.76
C THR A 132 -30.00 3.90 -6.72
N PHE A 133 -30.29 4.20 -5.45
CA PHE A 133 -29.32 4.10 -4.37
C PHE A 133 -28.71 2.70 -4.16
N PRO A 134 -29.49 1.62 -4.00
CA PRO A 134 -28.93 0.26 -3.84
C PRO A 134 -28.16 -0.19 -5.09
N THR A 135 -28.51 0.33 -6.28
CA THR A 135 -27.78 0.05 -7.53
C THR A 135 -26.42 0.76 -7.59
N LEU A 136 -26.34 2.01 -7.13
CA LEU A 136 -25.07 2.73 -7.00
C LEU A 136 -24.18 2.08 -5.93
N LEU A 137 -24.78 1.68 -4.81
CA LEU A 137 -24.08 1.01 -3.72
C LEU A 137 -23.53 -0.36 -4.14
N SER A 138 -24.31 -1.16 -4.87
CA SER A 138 -23.84 -2.46 -5.35
C SER A 138 -22.68 -2.35 -6.34
N LYS A 139 -22.72 -1.33 -7.22
CA LYS A 139 -21.63 -1.05 -8.16
C LYS A 139 -20.34 -0.56 -7.50
N THR A 140 -20.42 0.07 -6.33
CA THR A 140 -19.24 0.50 -5.57
C THR A 140 -18.75 -0.53 -4.56
N TYR A 141 -19.52 -1.61 -4.33
CA TYR A 141 -19.16 -2.67 -3.40
C TYR A 141 -17.95 -3.48 -3.87
N GLU A 142 -17.99 -4.01 -5.10
CA GLU A 142 -16.88 -4.79 -5.69
C GLU A 142 -15.53 -4.04 -5.72
N PRO A 143 -15.44 -2.78 -6.23
CA PRO A 143 -14.17 -2.07 -6.24
C PRO A 143 -13.69 -1.73 -4.83
N ARG A 144 -14.61 -1.49 -3.89
CA ARG A 144 -14.27 -1.27 -2.48
C ARG A 144 -13.66 -2.53 -1.87
N GLU A 145 -14.28 -3.69 -2.06
CA GLU A 145 -13.78 -4.98 -1.55
C GLU A 145 -12.42 -5.32 -2.16
N SER A 146 -12.25 -5.13 -3.47
CA SER A 146 -10.95 -5.34 -4.14
C SER A 146 -9.86 -4.41 -3.60
N LEU A 147 -10.17 -3.13 -3.36
CA LEU A 147 -9.23 -2.19 -2.74
C LEU A 147 -8.82 -2.63 -1.32
N PHE A 148 -9.79 -3.05 -0.50
CA PHE A 148 -9.50 -3.57 0.84
C PHE A 148 -8.64 -4.83 0.79
N ALA A 149 -8.98 -5.79 -0.06
CA ALA A 149 -8.23 -7.03 -0.21
C ALA A 149 -6.77 -6.74 -0.62
N ASN A 150 -6.56 -5.84 -1.59
CA ASN A 150 -5.22 -5.45 -2.03
C ASN A 150 -4.43 -4.77 -0.91
N ILE A 151 -5.06 -3.91 -0.11
CA ILE A 151 -4.39 -3.22 0.98
C ILE A 151 -4.09 -4.16 2.14
N ASP A 152 -4.98 -5.11 2.44
CA ASP A 152 -4.74 -6.14 3.45
C ASP A 152 -3.55 -7.04 3.04
N LEU A 153 -3.48 -7.45 1.77
CA LEU A 153 -2.34 -8.21 1.23
C LEU A 153 -1.04 -7.42 1.34
N CYS A 154 -1.04 -6.14 0.94
CA CYS A 154 0.13 -5.29 1.01
C CYS A 154 0.56 -5.02 2.46
N THR A 155 -0.40 -4.81 3.37
CA THR A 155 -0.15 -4.62 4.80
C THR A 155 0.42 -5.88 5.43
N ALA A 156 -0.11 -7.05 5.08
CA ALA A 156 0.42 -8.33 5.53
C ALA A 156 1.85 -8.56 5.03
N ALA A 157 2.15 -8.21 3.78
CA ALA A 157 3.49 -8.28 3.21
C ALA A 157 4.47 -7.37 3.96
N VAL A 158 4.12 -6.09 4.16
CA VAL A 158 4.97 -5.13 4.90
C VAL A 158 5.19 -5.59 6.35
N ASN A 159 4.14 -6.06 7.03
CA ASN A 159 4.26 -6.56 8.39
C ASN A 159 5.18 -7.79 8.46
N LYS A 160 5.02 -8.73 7.52
CA LYS A 160 5.91 -9.91 7.40
C LYS A 160 7.36 -9.51 7.15
N TRP A 161 7.62 -8.49 6.33
CA TRP A 161 8.98 -7.99 6.13
C TRP A 161 9.55 -7.36 7.38
N THR A 162 8.77 -6.54 8.10
CA THR A 162 9.24 -5.91 9.34
C THR A 162 9.51 -6.92 10.46
N SER A 163 8.79 -8.05 10.51
CA SER A 163 9.07 -9.12 11.46
C SER A 163 10.30 -9.95 11.07
N THR A 164 10.57 -10.09 9.77
CA THR A 164 11.72 -10.84 9.25
C THR A 164 13.02 -10.03 9.35
N TYR A 165 12.95 -8.72 9.15
CA TYR A 165 14.11 -7.82 9.13
C TYR A 165 13.96 -6.71 10.18
N PRO A 166 14.54 -6.87 11.38
CA PRO A 166 14.41 -5.88 12.47
C PRO A 166 14.88 -4.47 12.11
N ALA A 167 15.83 -4.33 11.18
CA ALA A 167 16.27 -3.03 10.68
C ALA A 167 15.10 -2.23 10.05
N LEU A 168 14.18 -2.89 9.32
CA LEU A 168 13.01 -2.25 8.75
C LEU A 168 12.04 -1.74 9.82
N LEU A 169 11.95 -2.44 10.96
CA LEU A 169 11.16 -1.98 12.10
C LEU A 169 11.74 -0.67 12.68
N VAL A 170 13.06 -0.57 12.82
CA VAL A 170 13.71 0.66 13.29
C VAL A 170 13.46 1.81 12.32
N PHE A 171 13.64 1.58 11.00
CA PHE A 171 13.31 2.57 9.97
C PHE A 171 11.85 3.01 10.04
N ARG A 172 10.93 2.05 10.24
CA ARG A 172 9.50 2.32 10.38
C ARG A 172 9.20 3.24 11.55
N VAL A 173 9.76 2.96 12.72
CA VAL A 173 9.60 3.80 13.93
C VAL A 173 10.19 5.19 13.71
N LEU A 174 11.39 5.29 13.12
CA LEU A 174 12.02 6.58 12.82
C LEU A 174 11.18 7.43 11.88
N ALA A 175 10.61 6.83 10.82
CA ALA A 175 9.69 7.51 9.91
C ALA A 175 8.44 8.04 10.64
N GLY A 176 7.89 7.26 11.57
CA GLY A 176 6.77 7.66 12.42
C GLY A 176 7.10 8.85 13.32
N VAL A 177 8.24 8.81 14.01
CA VAL A 177 8.71 9.90 14.88
C VAL A 177 8.96 11.18 14.07
N MET A 178 9.70 11.09 12.97
CA MET A 178 9.96 12.25 12.10
C MET A 178 8.67 12.89 11.60
N SER A 179 7.70 12.06 11.19
CA SER A 179 6.45 12.58 10.66
C SER A 179 5.52 13.15 11.74
N ALA A 180 5.56 12.62 12.97
CA ALA A 180 4.89 13.23 14.11
C ALA A 180 5.49 14.62 14.44
N CYS A 181 6.81 14.78 14.37
CA CYS A 181 7.45 16.09 14.51
C CYS A 181 7.00 17.08 13.44
N LEU A 182 6.95 16.65 12.16
CA LEU A 182 6.42 17.48 11.07
C LEU A 182 4.96 17.88 11.31
N PHE A 183 4.12 16.95 11.79
CA PHE A 183 2.73 17.22 12.13
C PHE A 183 2.56 18.28 13.22
N VAL A 184 3.35 18.17 14.30
CA VAL A 184 3.34 19.18 15.38
C VAL A 184 3.74 20.55 14.83
N GLY A 185 4.75 20.61 13.96
CA GLY A 185 5.14 21.84 13.28
C GLY A 185 4.02 22.41 12.41
N LEU A 186 3.35 21.57 11.61
CA LEU A 186 2.20 21.95 10.78
C LEU A 186 1.05 22.54 11.62
N VAL A 187 0.67 21.88 12.72
CA VAL A 187 -0.43 22.33 13.58
C VAL A 187 -0.11 23.64 14.30
N ARG A 188 1.16 23.85 14.67
CA ARG A 188 1.61 25.07 15.34
C ARG A 188 1.94 26.21 14.38
N GLY A 189 1.86 25.99 13.07
CA GLY A 189 2.24 26.97 12.05
C GLY A 189 3.73 27.31 12.10
N TRP A 190 4.59 26.34 12.39
CA TRP A 190 6.05 26.52 12.44
C TRP A 190 6.71 26.58 11.05
N TRP A 191 5.92 26.85 10.00
CA TRP A 191 6.31 26.84 8.59
C TRP A 191 5.64 27.98 7.84
#